data_AF-A0A933HI90-F1
#
_entry.id   AF-A0A933HI90-F1
#
_cell.length_a   1.000
_cell.length_b   1.000
_cell.length_c   1.000
_cell.angle_alpha   90.00
_cell.angle_beta   90.00
_cell.angle_gamma   90.00
#
_symmetry.space_group_name_H-M   'P 1'
#
loop_
_entity.id
_entity.type
_entity.pdbx_description
1 polymer ?
#
loop_
_entity_poly.entity_id
_entity_poly.type
_entity_poly.pdbx_seq_one_letter_code
_entity_poly.pdbx_strand_id
1 'polypeptide(L)'
;GEEKIVIKHKSNAFVSIDKNGSVMLGNKNGSTVVLNAKDKNVMVVEQNGNTISMKEDSIVLMNKGGAATLEMKGGVVQIAGDKIILRGSQVVLGEGALEPTLMGNVFTGMYIAHTHPTAVGPSGPPIPPLVPQTGPHLTKAVVVK
;
A
#
# COMPACT_ATOMS: atom_id res chain seq x y z
N GLY A 1 43.30 9.45 -7.98
CA GLY A 1 42.16 8.51 -8.09
C GLY A 1 41.19 8.88 -7.00
N GLU A 2 39.89 8.89 -7.29
CA GLU A 2 38.88 9.19 -6.28
C GLU A 2 38.94 8.15 -5.15
N GLU A 3 38.79 8.61 -3.90
CA GLU A 3 38.85 7.75 -2.71
C GLU A 3 37.85 6.60 -2.82
N LYS A 4 38.32 5.37 -2.63
CA LYS A 4 37.48 4.16 -2.68
C LYS A 4 38.12 3.02 -1.89
N ILE A 5 37.33 2.31 -1.10
CA ILE A 5 37.71 1.04 -0.48
C ILE A 5 36.89 -0.08 -1.14
N VAL A 6 37.53 -1.19 -1.50
CA VAL A 6 36.85 -2.38 -2.03
C VAL A 6 37.44 -3.64 -1.43
N ILE A 7 36.58 -4.46 -0.82
CA ILE A 7 36.90 -5.83 -0.41
C ILE A 7 36.20 -6.76 -1.40
N LYS A 8 36.96 -7.59 -2.13
CA LYS A 8 36.43 -8.45 -3.19
C LYS A 8 36.74 -9.92 -2.89
N HIS A 9 35.71 -10.77 -2.94
CA HIS A 9 35.84 -12.22 -2.89
C HIS A 9 36.16 -12.78 -4.29
N LYS A 10 36.84 -13.94 -4.35
CA LYS A 10 37.20 -14.61 -5.62
C LYS A 10 36.01 -14.92 -6.53
N SER A 11 34.82 -15.09 -5.95
CA SER A 11 33.57 -15.33 -6.69
C SER A 11 32.89 -14.04 -7.16
N ASN A 12 33.58 -12.90 -7.13
CA ASN A 12 33.07 -11.56 -7.47
C ASN A 12 32.01 -10.98 -6.51
N ALA A 13 31.76 -11.57 -5.35
CA ALA A 13 31.07 -10.86 -4.27
C ALA A 13 31.97 -9.74 -3.72
N PHE A 14 31.41 -8.64 -3.24
CA PHE A 14 32.18 -7.49 -2.78
C PHE A 14 31.47 -6.63 -1.73
N VAL A 15 32.28 -5.81 -1.05
CA VAL A 15 31.87 -4.65 -0.26
C VAL A 15 32.69 -3.45 -0.73
N SER A 16 32.08 -2.28 -0.91
CA SER A 16 32.79 -1.08 -1.31
C SER A 16 32.27 0.19 -0.63
N ILE A 17 33.17 1.15 -0.42
CA ILE A 17 32.87 2.53 0.02
C ILE A 17 33.39 3.48 -1.05
N ASP A 18 32.56 4.41 -1.53
CA ASP A 18 32.93 5.40 -2.54
C ASP A 18 33.37 6.74 -1.94
N LYS A 19 33.83 7.68 -2.78
CA LYS A 19 34.27 9.02 -2.38
C LYS A 19 33.21 9.89 -1.70
N ASN A 20 31.93 9.54 -1.86
CA ASN A 20 30.82 10.24 -1.23
C ASN A 20 30.44 9.59 0.12
N GLY A 21 31.15 8.52 0.52
CA GLY A 21 30.82 7.72 1.70
C GLY A 21 29.68 6.73 1.47
N SER A 22 29.24 6.50 0.22
CA SER A 22 28.21 5.51 -0.07
C SER A 22 28.78 4.10 0.07
N VAL A 23 28.00 3.21 0.69
CA VAL A 23 28.39 1.81 0.92
C VAL A 23 27.58 0.91 0.00
N MET A 24 28.24 -0.04 -0.66
CA MET A 24 27.60 -1.04 -1.50
C MET A 24 28.12 -2.43 -1.17
N LEU A 25 27.20 -3.39 -1.05
CA LEU A 25 27.50 -4.81 -0.97
C LEU A 25 26.88 -5.49 -2.19
N GLY A 26 27.61 -6.45 -2.76
CA GLY A 26 27.11 -7.26 -3.88
C GLY A 26 27.48 -8.73 -3.67
N ASN A 27 26.54 -9.64 -3.90
CA ASN A 27 26.84 -11.07 -3.92
C ASN A 27 27.26 -11.54 -5.32
N LYS A 28 27.75 -12.78 -5.42
CA LYS A 28 28.19 -13.38 -6.69
C LYS A 28 27.10 -13.52 -7.76
N ASN A 29 25.83 -13.46 -7.35
CA ASN A 29 24.69 -13.68 -8.23
C ASN A 29 24.03 -12.37 -8.68
N GLY A 30 24.51 -11.21 -8.22
CA GLY A 30 24.00 -9.90 -8.63
C GLY A 30 23.01 -9.24 -7.67
N SER A 31 22.70 -9.83 -6.51
CA SER A 31 21.95 -9.12 -5.47
C SER A 31 22.82 -8.05 -4.83
N THR A 32 22.26 -6.88 -4.54
CA THR A 32 22.98 -5.73 -3.98
C THR A 32 22.24 -5.11 -2.80
N VAL A 33 23.01 -4.49 -1.91
CA VAL A 33 22.54 -3.58 -0.85
C VAL A 33 23.34 -2.29 -0.99
N VAL A 34 22.66 -1.15 -1.05
CA VAL A 34 23.26 0.17 -1.25
C VAL A 34 22.78 1.13 -0.17
N LEU A 35 23.72 1.76 0.52
CA LEU A 35 23.52 2.93 1.38
C LEU A 35 24.10 4.13 0.63
N ASN A 36 23.24 4.91 -0.02
CA ASN A 36 23.66 5.97 -0.92
C ASN A 36 23.66 7.33 -0.19
N ALA A 37 24.84 7.87 0.06
CA ALA A 37 25.00 9.15 0.75
C ALA A 37 24.59 10.35 -0.13
N LYS A 38 24.77 10.25 -1.45
CA LYS A 38 24.44 11.32 -2.40
C LYS A 38 22.93 11.49 -2.55
N ASP A 39 22.23 10.38 -2.80
CA ASP A 39 20.79 10.37 -3.05
C ASP A 39 19.96 10.21 -1.76
N LYS A 40 20.64 10.09 -0.61
CA LYS A 40 20.04 9.95 0.73
C LYS A 40 19.01 8.82 0.79
N ASN A 41 19.38 7.65 0.25
CA ASN A 41 18.50 6.50 0.18
C ASN A 41 19.22 5.20 0.56
N VAL A 42 18.40 4.18 0.85
CA VAL A 42 18.84 2.81 1.02
C VAL A 42 18.08 1.94 0.04
N MET A 43 18.78 1.02 -0.64
CA MET A 43 18.16 0.12 -1.61
C MET A 43 18.72 -1.29 -1.47
N VAL A 44 17.83 -2.28 -1.55
CA VAL A 44 18.16 -3.68 -1.74
C VAL A 44 17.57 -4.10 -3.08
N VAL A 45 18.40 -4.67 -3.94
CA VAL A 45 17.97 -5.26 -5.21
C VAL A 45 18.37 -6.72 -5.19
N GLU A 46 17.41 -7.64 -5.27
CA GLU A 46 17.69 -9.07 -5.37
C GLU A 46 17.95 -9.45 -6.84
N GLN A 47 18.79 -10.46 -7.09
CA GLN A 47 19.23 -10.91 -8.42
C GLN A 47 18.08 -11.15 -9.43
N ASN A 48 16.86 -11.43 -8.98
CA ASN A 48 15.70 -11.62 -9.86
C ASN A 48 14.93 -10.32 -10.14
N GLY A 49 15.34 -9.18 -9.56
CA GLY A 49 14.79 -7.85 -9.80
C GLY A 49 13.73 -7.39 -8.79
N ASN A 50 13.55 -8.09 -7.67
CA ASN A 50 12.74 -7.58 -6.56
C ASN A 50 13.51 -6.50 -5.80
N THR A 51 12.82 -5.46 -5.34
CA THR A 51 13.45 -4.30 -4.71
C THR A 51 12.81 -3.94 -3.37
N ILE A 52 13.65 -3.48 -2.45
CA ILE A 52 13.24 -2.75 -1.24
C ILE A 52 13.97 -1.42 -1.29
N SER A 53 13.26 -0.30 -1.18
CA SER A 53 13.88 1.03 -1.15
C SER A 53 13.31 1.88 -0.04
N MET A 54 14.18 2.62 0.63
CA MET A 54 13.84 3.65 1.59
C MET A 54 14.43 4.97 1.12
N LYS A 55 13.60 6.00 1.09
CA LYS A 55 13.99 7.39 0.79
C LYS A 55 13.29 8.31 1.79
N GLU A 56 13.82 9.52 1.96
CA GLU A 56 13.28 10.63 2.77
C GLU A 56 11.93 10.40 3.46
N ASP A 57 10.83 10.29 2.70
CA ASP A 57 9.47 10.15 3.21
C ASP A 57 8.76 8.84 2.81
N SER A 58 9.47 7.87 2.23
CA SER A 58 8.87 6.68 1.62
C SER A 58 9.65 5.39 1.85
N ILE A 59 8.90 4.31 2.03
CA ILE A 59 9.39 2.92 2.03
C ILE A 59 8.62 2.16 0.97
N VAL A 60 9.31 1.51 0.04
CA VAL A 60 8.70 0.77 -1.06
C VAL A 60 9.27 -0.64 -1.12
N LEU A 61 8.40 -1.64 -1.15
CA LEU A 61 8.70 -3.01 -1.53
C LEU A 61 8.01 -3.28 -2.85
N MET A 62 8.75 -3.81 -3.82
CA MET A 62 8.24 -4.00 -5.17
C MET A 62 8.78 -5.29 -5.77
N ASN A 63 7.90 -6.07 -6.40
CA ASN A 63 8.31 -7.23 -7.17
C ASN A 63 8.98 -6.83 -8.48
N LYS A 64 9.68 -7.78 -9.11
CA LYS A 64 10.18 -7.59 -10.47
C LYS A 64 9.06 -7.09 -11.40
N GLY A 65 9.28 -5.95 -12.05
CA GLY A 65 8.36 -5.37 -13.02
C GLY A 65 7.21 -4.54 -12.43
N GLY A 66 7.13 -4.38 -11.10
CA GLY A 66 6.23 -3.41 -10.47
C GLY A 66 4.75 -3.79 -10.43
N ALA A 67 4.39 -5.03 -10.77
CA ALA A 67 2.99 -5.49 -10.76
C ALA A 67 2.42 -5.63 -9.33
N ALA A 68 3.27 -5.81 -8.33
CA ALA A 68 2.88 -5.85 -6.93
C ALA A 68 3.79 -4.94 -6.10
N THR A 69 3.18 -4.03 -5.33
CA THR A 69 3.89 -3.05 -4.52
C THR A 69 3.27 -2.92 -3.13
N LEU A 70 4.13 -2.61 -2.16
CA LEU A 70 3.76 -2.09 -0.85
C LEU A 70 4.53 -0.78 -0.68
N GLU A 71 3.82 0.34 -0.61
CA GLU A 71 4.39 1.66 -0.39
C GLU A 71 3.86 2.25 0.91
N MET A 72 4.75 2.77 1.74
CA MET A 72 4.43 3.59 2.89
C MET A 72 4.93 4.99 2.61
N LYS A 73 4.04 5.98 2.53
CA LYS A 73 4.39 7.37 2.26
C LYS A 73 3.38 8.32 2.85
N GLY A 74 3.84 9.39 3.51
CA GLY A 74 2.95 10.44 4.03
C GLY A 74 1.85 9.94 4.97
N GLY A 75 2.12 8.89 5.75
CA GLY A 75 1.14 8.26 6.66
C GLY A 75 0.16 7.28 6.00
N VAL A 76 0.25 7.07 4.68
CA VAL A 76 -0.56 6.13 3.93
C VAL A 76 0.24 4.85 3.67
N VAL A 77 -0.43 3.69 3.81
CA VAL A 77 0.09 2.40 3.36
C VAL A 77 -0.72 1.98 2.14
N GLN A 78 -0.08 1.93 0.97
CA GLN A 78 -0.68 1.49 -0.28
C GLN A 78 -0.19 0.08 -0.63
N ILE A 79 -1.13 -0.83 -0.82
CA ILE A 79 -0.87 -2.20 -1.28
C ILE A 79 -1.53 -2.36 -2.64
N ALA A 80 -0.74 -2.59 -3.68
CA ALA A 80 -1.23 -2.73 -5.05
C ALA A 80 -0.82 -4.07 -5.66
N GLY A 81 -1.71 -4.61 -6.50
CA GLY A 81 -1.49 -5.80 -7.30
C GLY A 81 -2.80 -6.34 -7.86
N ASP A 82 -2.72 -7.23 -8.86
CA ASP A 82 -3.89 -7.82 -9.52
C ASP A 82 -4.83 -8.54 -8.54
N LYS A 83 -4.26 -9.12 -7.48
CA LYS A 83 -4.98 -9.83 -6.44
C LYS A 83 -4.26 -9.70 -5.10
N ILE A 84 -4.91 -9.06 -4.13
CA ILE A 84 -4.44 -8.98 -2.75
C ILE A 84 -5.17 -10.05 -1.92
N ILE A 85 -4.42 -11.01 -1.38
CA ILE A 85 -4.95 -12.11 -0.55
C ILE A 85 -4.54 -11.86 0.90
N LEU A 86 -5.50 -11.57 1.78
CA LEU A 86 -5.29 -11.42 3.22
C LEU A 86 -5.79 -12.69 3.93
N ARG A 87 -4.91 -13.42 4.63
CA ARG A 87 -5.24 -14.63 5.41
C ARG A 87 -4.85 -14.44 6.86
N GLY A 88 -5.76 -14.73 7.78
CA GLY A 88 -5.52 -14.68 9.22
C GLY A 88 -6.72 -15.23 9.99
N SER A 89 -6.55 -15.50 11.28
CA SER A 89 -7.68 -15.80 12.18
C SER A 89 -8.62 -14.60 12.35
N GLN A 90 -8.14 -13.37 12.07
CA GLN A 90 -8.93 -12.15 12.01
C GLN A 90 -8.28 -11.12 11.05
N VAL A 91 -9.08 -10.33 10.34
CA VAL A 91 -8.66 -9.15 9.56
C VAL A 91 -9.57 -7.98 9.95
N VAL A 92 -8.99 -6.90 10.47
CA VAL A 92 -9.71 -5.69 10.89
C VAL A 92 -9.40 -4.57 9.90
N LEU A 93 -10.44 -3.95 9.34
CA LEU A 93 -10.35 -2.85 8.37
C LEU A 93 -11.07 -1.62 8.95
N GLY A 94 -10.47 -0.44 8.83
CA GLY A 94 -10.93 0.75 9.54
C GLY A 94 -10.24 0.95 10.90
N GLU A 95 -10.45 2.09 11.55
CA GLU A 95 -9.73 2.40 12.79
C GLU A 95 -10.35 1.70 14.01
N GLY A 96 -9.67 0.67 14.52
CA GLY A 96 -10.04 -0.08 15.73
C GLY A 96 -11.40 -0.78 15.70
N ALA A 97 -11.96 -0.99 14.51
CA ALA A 97 -13.41 -0.97 14.32
C ALA A 97 -14.16 -2.08 15.07
N LEU A 98 -15.06 -1.64 15.96
CA LEU A 98 -16.16 -2.39 16.56
C LEU A 98 -17.48 -2.09 15.80
N GLU A 99 -17.42 -2.04 14.44
CA GLU A 99 -18.40 -1.60 13.39
C GLU A 99 -18.08 -0.21 12.76
N PRO A 100 -18.46 0.08 11.50
CA PRO A 100 -18.06 -0.68 10.33
C PRO A 100 -17.67 0.19 9.11
N THR A 101 -16.82 -0.37 8.24
CA THR A 101 -16.75 0.07 6.84
C THR A 101 -18.12 -0.20 6.20
N LEU A 102 -18.77 0.78 5.58
CA LEU A 102 -20.01 0.61 4.85
C LEU A 102 -19.90 1.25 3.47
N MET A 103 -20.24 0.62 2.35
CA MET A 103 -20.22 -0.77 1.88
C MET A 103 -21.13 -0.67 0.67
N GLY A 104 -20.61 -0.94 -0.54
CA GLY A 104 -21.39 -0.80 -1.78
C GLY A 104 -22.78 -1.48 -1.73
N ASN A 105 -22.94 -2.50 -0.89
CA ASN A 105 -24.22 -3.21 -0.68
C ASN A 105 -25.16 -2.52 0.32
N VAL A 106 -24.67 -1.77 1.31
CA VAL A 106 -25.57 -0.99 2.18
C VAL A 106 -26.17 0.19 1.42
N PHE A 107 -25.39 0.76 0.51
CA PHE A 107 -25.88 1.65 -0.53
C PHE A 107 -26.86 0.95 -1.51
N THR A 108 -26.64 -0.32 -1.89
CA THR A 108 -27.50 -1.04 -2.85
C THR A 108 -28.84 -1.51 -2.25
N GLY A 109 -28.91 -1.90 -0.98
CA GLY A 109 -30.15 -2.28 -0.30
C GLY A 109 -31.05 -1.09 0.02
N MET A 110 -30.45 0.04 0.43
CA MET A 110 -31.14 1.32 0.51
C MET A 110 -31.69 1.76 -0.86
N TYR A 111 -31.04 1.34 -1.95
CA TYR A 111 -31.43 1.62 -3.33
C TYR A 111 -32.52 0.67 -3.88
N ILE A 112 -32.56 -0.62 -3.50
CA ILE A 112 -33.57 -1.60 -3.98
C ILE A 112 -34.92 -1.46 -3.26
N ALA A 113 -34.92 -1.17 -1.97
CA ALA A 113 -36.13 -1.15 -1.16
C ALA A 113 -36.83 0.22 -1.15
N HIS A 114 -36.26 1.24 -1.81
CA HIS A 114 -36.80 2.58 -1.63
C HIS A 114 -38.10 2.74 -2.40
N THR A 115 -39.20 2.77 -1.64
CA THR A 115 -40.54 2.94 -2.16
C THR A 115 -40.82 4.40 -2.39
N HIS A 116 -41.46 4.68 -3.49
CA HIS A 116 -42.25 5.88 -3.69
C HIS A 116 -43.71 5.42 -3.21
N PRO A 117 -44.65 6.21 -2.60
CA PRO A 117 -46.21 6.31 -2.70
C PRO A 117 -47.01 7.18 -3.82
N THR A 118 -47.83 6.66 -4.74
CA THR A 118 -48.45 7.39 -5.90
C THR A 118 -49.98 7.43 -5.77
N ALA A 119 -50.56 8.27 -6.61
CA ALA A 119 -51.82 8.96 -6.41
C ALA A 119 -53.10 8.21 -6.81
N VAL A 120 -53.10 7.30 -7.79
CA VAL A 120 -54.30 6.45 -8.08
C VAL A 120 -54.12 5.03 -7.55
N GLY A 121 -53.14 4.89 -6.64
CA GLY A 121 -52.27 3.72 -6.49
C GLY A 121 -51.11 3.77 -7.50
N PRO A 122 -49.98 3.07 -7.30
CA PRO A 122 -49.04 3.03 -6.17
C PRO A 122 -47.71 3.76 -6.50
N SER A 123 -46.99 4.26 -5.51
CA SER A 123 -45.58 4.75 -5.48
C SER A 123 -44.86 6.18 -5.89
N GLY A 124 -44.68 7.25 -5.02
CA GLY A 124 -43.97 8.59 -4.75
C GLY A 124 -43.64 8.97 -3.21
N PRO A 125 -42.58 9.71 -2.77
CA PRO A 125 -41.56 9.45 -1.68
C PRO A 125 -41.86 8.71 -0.31
N PRO A 126 -40.85 8.06 0.35
CA PRO A 126 -41.01 7.29 1.61
C PRO A 126 -41.61 8.05 2.80
N ILE A 127 -42.37 7.34 3.65
CA ILE A 127 -42.98 7.85 4.90
C ILE A 127 -42.62 6.89 6.05
N PRO A 128 -42.10 7.36 7.20
CA PRO A 128 -41.73 8.73 7.59
C PRO A 128 -40.51 9.32 6.82
N PRO A 129 -40.29 10.65 6.83
CA PRO A 129 -39.13 11.28 6.17
C PRO A 129 -37.80 10.61 6.59
N LEU A 130 -36.91 10.36 5.64
CA LEU A 130 -35.50 10.07 5.92
C LEU A 130 -34.89 11.32 6.59
N VAL A 131 -34.89 11.35 7.92
CA VAL A 131 -34.14 12.35 8.68
C VAL A 131 -32.66 11.98 8.54
N PRO A 132 -31.77 12.89 8.12
CA PRO A 132 -30.34 12.62 8.18
C PRO A 132 -29.98 12.22 9.60
N GLN A 133 -29.71 10.93 9.82
CA GLN A 133 -29.16 10.51 11.10
C GLN A 133 -27.73 11.01 11.13
N THR A 134 -27.51 12.10 11.86
CA THR A 134 -26.19 12.62 12.20
C THR A 134 -25.49 11.59 13.09
N GLY A 135 -24.83 10.62 12.47
CA GLY A 135 -24.17 9.47 13.09
C GLY A 135 -23.68 8.47 12.03
N PRO A 136 -22.74 7.58 12.33
CA PRO A 136 -21.90 6.89 11.35
C PRO A 136 -22.62 5.73 10.61
N HIS A 137 -23.75 5.97 9.95
CA HIS A 137 -24.57 4.89 9.38
C HIS A 137 -24.24 4.52 7.91
N LEU A 138 -23.06 4.90 7.40
CA LEU A 138 -22.52 4.57 6.05
C LEU A 138 -20.96 4.40 6.01
N THR A 139 -20.29 4.03 7.10
CA THR A 139 -18.99 4.68 7.42
C THR A 139 -17.64 4.06 7.04
N LYS A 140 -16.58 4.86 7.30
CA LYS A 140 -15.11 4.71 7.44
C LYS A 140 -14.51 3.33 7.82
N ALA A 141 -13.21 3.03 7.64
CA ALA A 141 -12.15 3.69 6.89
C ALA A 141 -11.65 2.71 5.83
N VAL A 142 -11.52 3.18 4.59
CA VAL A 142 -11.19 2.36 3.44
C VAL A 142 -10.22 3.15 2.56
N VAL A 143 -9.16 2.50 2.09
CA VAL A 143 -8.46 2.95 0.87
C VAL A 143 -9.03 2.11 -0.26
N VAL A 144 -9.83 2.72 -1.14
CA VAL A 144 -10.42 2.07 -2.32
C VAL A 144 -10.06 2.88 -3.56
N LYS A 145 -9.09 2.32 -4.30
CA LYS A 145 -8.45 2.74 -5.57
C LYS A 145 -8.01 4.20 -5.69
#